data_AF-A0A4Q2D620-F1
#
_entry.id   AF-A0A4Q2D620-F1
#
_cell.length_a   1.000
_cell.length_b   1.000
_cell.length_c   1.000
_cell.angle_alpha   90.00
_cell.angle_beta   90.00
_cell.angle_gamma   90.00
#
_symmetry.space_group_name_H-M   'P 1'
#
loop_
_entity.id
_entity.type
_entity.pdbx_description
1 polymer ?
#
loop_
_entity_poly.entity_id
_entity_poly.type
_entity_poly.pdbx_seq_one_letter_code
_entity_poly.pdbx_strand_id
1 'polypeptide(L)'
;MYEVVVKINSGLLHTKQRINANVLYVPVLRAPPLPLLRASAYFNGASSLVGPVEDRRGWFALPPSYFQVSTTKDTTPSTADIKCTAFIANPAAYTRGTVIPCHLICELLGEDPYGQYPGSSSSSILNLLTSRKSPISLKLLQNVRYSKDPQRIAPKGQVVKVGQASQDKDERAGHLKEVGEAVWWKSISNNAPTSATPGKSSLEGEIHLDAGLLPSTDVPFLEVSYTVSLSLSSQEGLDIQSLTTQRRSSRSSSAIVKIGTAHDVESPIPVPFTLRPAPKKRDMSTVEAIPYYGRTRIMGA
;
A
#
# COMPACT_ATOMS: atom_id res chain seq x y z
N MET A 1 -6.78 21.30 0.75
CA MET A 1 -7.91 22.11 1.21
C MET A 1 -7.98 23.29 0.26
N TYR A 2 -9.11 23.49 -0.42
CA TYR A 2 -9.34 24.65 -1.26
C TYR A 2 -10.00 25.72 -0.39
N GLU A 3 -9.57 26.96 -0.48
CA GLU A 3 -10.30 28.08 0.15
C GLU A 3 -11.21 28.68 -0.94
N VAL A 4 -12.52 28.50 -0.78
CA VAL A 4 -13.50 29.25 -1.56
C VAL A 4 -13.73 30.58 -0.85
N VAL A 5 -13.32 31.65 -1.51
CA VAL A 5 -13.48 33.01 -1.03
C VAL A 5 -14.61 33.66 -1.80
N VAL A 6 -15.77 33.81 -1.16
CA VAL A 6 -16.88 34.56 -1.73
C VAL A 6 -16.74 36.02 -1.30
N LYS A 7 -16.60 36.92 -2.27
CA LYS A 7 -16.63 38.37 -2.05
C LYS A 7 -18.01 38.88 -2.41
N ILE A 8 -18.74 39.39 -1.41
CA ILE A 8 -20.07 39.97 -1.62
C ILE A 8 -19.90 41.48 -1.72
N ASN A 9 -20.29 42.04 -2.88
CA ASN A 9 -20.34 43.48 -3.10
C ASN A 9 -21.81 43.93 -3.10
N SER A 10 -22.30 44.47 -1.98
CA SER A 10 -23.70 44.91 -1.84
C SER A 10 -23.83 46.44 -1.76
N GLY A 11 -24.41 47.08 -2.79
CA GLY A 11 -24.96 48.46 -2.86
C GLY A 11 -24.28 49.67 -2.19
N LEU A 12 -24.77 50.88 -2.51
CA LEU A 12 -24.19 52.23 -2.30
C LEU A 12 -23.65 52.63 -0.90
N LEU A 13 -23.66 51.76 0.12
CA LEU A 13 -23.11 51.96 1.47
C LEU A 13 -22.18 50.78 1.90
N HIS A 14 -21.35 50.32 0.96
CA HIS A 14 -20.66 49.02 0.97
C HIS A 14 -19.81 48.67 2.21
N THR A 15 -20.23 47.66 2.97
CA THR A 15 -19.32 46.79 3.74
C THR A 15 -18.84 45.66 2.83
N LYS A 16 -17.52 45.57 2.56
CA LYS A 16 -16.95 44.42 1.85
C LYS A 16 -17.02 43.20 2.75
N GLN A 17 -17.98 42.31 2.51
CA GLN A 17 -18.05 41.05 3.23
C GLN A 17 -17.29 39.97 2.46
N ARG A 18 -16.43 39.26 3.19
CA ARG A 18 -15.65 38.13 2.68
C ARG A 18 -16.04 36.89 3.47
N ILE A 19 -16.62 35.93 2.79
CA ILE A 19 -16.89 34.60 3.35
C ILE A 19 -15.75 33.69 2.89
N ASN A 20 -15.00 33.16 3.84
CA ASN A 20 -13.99 32.13 3.58
C ASN A 20 -14.58 30.78 3.96
N ALA A 21 -14.69 29.88 3.00
CA ALA A 21 -15.11 28.50 3.24
C ALA A 21 -14.01 27.55 2.79
N ASN A 22 -13.69 26.58 3.64
CA ASN A 22 -12.79 25.51 3.24
C ASN A 22 -13.57 24.43 2.49
N VAL A 23 -13.19 24.16 1.24
CA VAL A 23 -13.76 23.12 0.40
C VAL A 23 -12.73 22.00 0.23
N LEU A 24 -13.18 20.75 0.36
CA LEU A 24 -12.38 19.58 0.04
C LEU A 24 -12.89 19.01 -1.28
N TYR A 25 -12.12 19.16 -2.36
CA TYR A 25 -12.37 18.38 -3.57
C TYR A 25 -11.93 16.93 -3.32
N VAL A 26 -12.88 16.00 -3.43
CA VAL A 26 -12.63 14.58 -3.40
C VAL A 26 -13.03 14.04 -4.78
N PRO A 27 -12.07 13.73 -5.68
CA PRO A 27 -12.41 13.24 -7.01
C PRO A 27 -13.18 11.92 -6.91
N VAL A 28 -14.19 11.75 -7.76
CA VAL A 28 -14.83 10.43 -7.93
C VAL A 28 -13.93 9.60 -8.82
N LEU A 29 -13.18 8.69 -8.20
CA LEU A 29 -12.29 7.76 -8.90
C LEU A 29 -12.89 6.36 -8.80
N ARG A 30 -13.28 5.81 -9.96
CA ARG A 30 -13.81 4.45 -10.04
C ARG A 30 -12.67 3.47 -10.26
N ALA A 31 -12.62 2.43 -9.43
CA ALA A 31 -11.77 1.28 -9.72
C ALA A 31 -12.27 0.60 -11.02
N PRO A 32 -11.37 0.03 -11.85
CA PRO A 32 -11.79 -0.70 -13.03
C PRO A 32 -12.55 -1.98 -12.64
N PRO A 33 -13.29 -2.59 -13.60
CA PRO A 33 -14.02 -3.82 -13.35
C PRO A 33 -13.13 -4.96 -12.83
N LEU A 34 -13.71 -5.82 -11.99
CA LEU A 34 -13.00 -7.00 -11.47
C LEU A 34 -12.80 -8.06 -12.57
N PRO A 35 -11.67 -8.78 -12.59
CA PRO A 35 -11.51 -9.95 -13.46
C PRO A 35 -12.58 -11.01 -13.20
N LEU A 36 -12.98 -11.73 -14.24
CA LEU A 36 -14.12 -12.67 -14.23
C LEU A 36 -14.08 -13.67 -13.06
N LEU A 37 -12.94 -14.33 -12.84
CA LEU A 37 -12.80 -15.32 -11.78
C LEU A 37 -13.01 -14.72 -10.38
N ARG A 38 -12.52 -13.49 -10.16
CA ARG A 38 -12.70 -12.79 -8.89
C ARG A 38 -14.11 -12.27 -8.72
N ALA A 39 -14.70 -11.71 -9.77
CA ALA A 39 -16.09 -11.28 -9.76
C ALA A 39 -17.01 -12.46 -9.40
N SER A 40 -16.83 -13.61 -10.06
CA SER A 40 -17.55 -14.85 -9.76
C SER A 40 -17.36 -15.29 -8.30
N ALA A 41 -16.13 -15.26 -7.78
CA ALA A 41 -15.86 -15.65 -6.39
C ALA A 41 -16.63 -14.76 -5.40
N TYR A 42 -16.66 -13.44 -5.61
CA TYR A 42 -17.42 -12.53 -4.74
C TYR A 42 -18.94 -12.67 -4.91
N PHE A 43 -19.43 -12.81 -6.15
CA PHE A 43 -20.86 -13.02 -6.40
C PHE A 43 -21.39 -14.28 -5.72
N ASN A 44 -20.61 -15.36 -5.74
CA ASN A 44 -21.01 -16.65 -5.18
C ASN A 44 -20.65 -16.81 -3.70
N GLY A 45 -20.07 -15.79 -3.05
CA GLY A 45 -19.65 -15.89 -1.65
C GLY A 45 -18.64 -16.99 -1.39
N ALA A 46 -17.68 -17.20 -2.31
CA ALA A 46 -16.64 -18.20 -2.15
C ALA A 46 -15.86 -17.99 -0.84
N SER A 47 -15.27 -19.05 -0.30
CA SER A 47 -14.47 -19.00 0.94
C SER A 47 -12.99 -18.68 0.71
N SER A 48 -12.54 -18.65 -0.55
CA SER A 48 -11.18 -18.31 -0.97
C SER A 48 -11.17 -17.79 -2.40
N LEU A 49 -10.05 -17.18 -2.81
CA LEU A 49 -9.83 -16.74 -4.18
C LEU A 49 -8.91 -17.71 -4.92
N VAL A 50 -9.08 -17.79 -6.25
CA VAL A 50 -8.15 -18.51 -7.12
C VAL A 50 -6.77 -17.86 -7.04
N GLY A 51 -5.74 -18.66 -6.77
CA GLY A 51 -4.38 -18.20 -6.55
C GLY A 51 -3.66 -17.72 -7.81
N PRO A 52 -2.46 -17.14 -7.68
CA PRO A 52 -1.66 -16.63 -8.80
C PRO A 52 -1.08 -17.74 -9.69
N VAL A 53 -1.06 -19.00 -9.23
CA VAL A 53 -0.59 -20.13 -10.05
C VAL A 53 -1.63 -20.47 -11.11
N GLU A 54 -2.90 -20.52 -10.71
CA GLU A 54 -4.05 -20.83 -11.56
C GLU A 54 -4.55 -19.60 -12.34
N ASP A 55 -4.53 -18.39 -11.75
CA ASP A 55 -4.97 -17.14 -12.39
C ASP A 55 -3.83 -16.12 -12.52
N ARG A 56 -2.87 -16.38 -13.41
CA ARG A 56 -1.72 -15.47 -13.61
C ARG A 56 -2.10 -14.06 -14.04
N ARG A 57 -3.27 -13.86 -14.66
CA ARG A 57 -3.71 -12.54 -15.15
C ARG A 57 -4.42 -11.74 -14.06
N GLY A 58 -5.13 -12.43 -13.17
CA GLY A 58 -5.79 -11.83 -12.01
C GLY A 58 -4.82 -11.38 -10.92
N TRP A 59 -3.52 -11.64 -11.01
CA TRP A 59 -2.55 -11.27 -9.99
C TRP A 59 -1.36 -10.50 -10.58
N PHE A 60 -0.86 -9.53 -9.82
CA PHE A 60 0.35 -8.76 -10.10
C PHE A 60 1.44 -9.14 -9.12
N ALA A 61 2.55 -9.68 -9.62
CA ALA A 61 3.71 -10.04 -8.82
C ALA A 61 4.55 -8.80 -8.49
N LEU A 62 4.82 -8.58 -7.20
CA LEU A 62 5.85 -7.64 -6.76
C LEU A 62 7.24 -8.21 -7.10
N PRO A 63 8.28 -7.36 -7.20
CA PRO A 63 9.66 -7.84 -7.28
C PRO A 63 9.97 -8.84 -6.14
N PRO A 64 10.54 -10.02 -6.42
CA PRO A 64 10.86 -10.99 -5.37
C PRO A 64 11.85 -10.42 -4.34
N SER A 65 11.65 -10.78 -3.08
CA SER A 65 12.60 -10.50 -2.00
C SER A 65 13.33 -11.76 -1.59
N TYR A 66 14.61 -11.60 -1.27
CA TYR A 66 15.51 -12.68 -0.89
C TYR A 66 15.96 -12.47 0.56
N PHE A 67 15.88 -13.52 1.35
CA PHE A 67 16.18 -13.49 2.77
C PHE A 67 17.02 -14.69 3.15
N GLN A 68 17.97 -14.49 4.04
CA GLN A 68 18.59 -15.56 4.81
C GLN A 68 17.91 -15.57 6.17
N VAL A 69 17.44 -16.74 6.58
CA VAL A 69 16.69 -16.93 7.83
C VAL A 69 17.36 -18.00 8.66
N SER A 70 17.63 -17.71 9.93
CA SER A 70 18.23 -18.67 10.85
C SER A 70 17.40 -18.86 12.11
N THR A 71 17.41 -20.08 12.67
CA THR A 71 16.76 -20.39 13.95
C THR A 71 17.69 -20.03 15.10
N THR A 72 17.19 -19.28 16.09
CA THR A 72 17.99 -18.84 17.26
C THR A 72 17.77 -19.71 18.50
N LYS A 73 16.81 -20.63 18.47
CA LYS A 73 16.37 -21.43 19.63
C LYS A 73 16.86 -22.88 19.63
N ASP A 74 17.37 -23.39 18.51
CA ASP A 74 17.77 -24.79 18.41
C ASP A 74 19.21 -25.00 18.88
N THR A 75 19.47 -26.17 19.49
CA THR A 75 20.81 -26.64 19.87
C THR A 75 21.76 -26.75 18.68
N THR A 76 21.21 -26.79 17.46
CA THR A 76 21.93 -26.71 16.19
C THR A 76 21.34 -25.57 15.36
N PRO A 77 22.04 -24.44 15.19
CA PRO A 77 21.55 -23.33 14.39
C PRO A 77 21.34 -23.80 12.95
N SER A 78 20.10 -23.66 12.46
CA SER A 78 19.75 -23.99 11.07
C SER A 78 19.54 -22.69 10.31
N THR A 79 20.05 -22.62 9.09
CA THR A 79 19.92 -21.46 8.21
C THR A 79 19.34 -21.88 6.87
N ALA A 80 18.48 -21.06 6.29
CA ALA A 80 17.93 -21.26 4.96
C ALA A 80 17.84 -19.94 4.20
N ASP A 81 18.21 -19.98 2.93
CA ASP A 81 17.98 -18.88 1.99
C ASP A 81 16.60 -19.05 1.37
N ILE A 82 15.83 -17.97 1.31
CA ILE A 82 14.40 -18.01 0.98
C ILE A 82 14.07 -16.85 0.06
N LYS A 83 13.39 -17.19 -1.04
CA LYS A 83 12.77 -16.23 -1.95
C LYS A 83 11.30 -16.12 -1.61
N CYS A 84 10.84 -14.92 -1.29
CA CYS A 84 9.42 -14.62 -1.14
C CYS A 84 8.94 -13.67 -2.24
N THR A 85 7.83 -14.03 -2.89
CA THR A 85 7.17 -13.24 -3.92
C THR A 85 5.75 -12.93 -3.46
N ALA A 86 5.47 -11.65 -3.23
CA ALA A 86 4.12 -11.18 -2.93
C ALA A 86 3.37 -10.85 -4.21
N PHE A 87 2.08 -11.13 -4.22
CA PHE A 87 1.15 -10.85 -5.30
C PHE A 87 0.01 -10.01 -4.75
N ILE A 88 -0.45 -9.04 -5.54
CA ILE A 88 -1.66 -8.29 -5.27
C ILE A 88 -2.64 -8.47 -6.43
N ALA A 89 -3.94 -8.41 -6.16
CA ALA A 89 -4.98 -8.62 -7.15
C ALA A 89 -4.97 -7.56 -8.27
N ASN A 90 -5.01 -7.98 -9.55
CA ASN A 90 -5.21 -7.06 -10.68
C ASN A 90 -6.70 -6.68 -10.85
N PRO A 91 -7.03 -5.46 -11.33
CA PRO A 91 -6.11 -4.35 -11.58
C PRO A 91 -5.57 -3.78 -10.25
N ALA A 92 -4.38 -3.18 -10.27
CA ALA A 92 -3.76 -2.52 -9.11
C ALA A 92 -4.46 -1.19 -8.72
N ALA A 93 -5.80 -1.20 -8.71
CA ALA A 93 -6.68 -0.09 -8.40
C ALA A 93 -7.87 -0.63 -7.59
N TYR A 94 -8.05 -0.11 -6.38
CA TYR A 94 -8.99 -0.62 -5.39
C TYR A 94 -9.82 0.52 -4.81
N THR A 95 -10.99 0.23 -4.26
CA THR A 95 -11.83 1.26 -3.65
C THR A 95 -11.57 1.31 -2.14
N ARG A 96 -11.52 2.52 -1.57
CA ARG A 96 -11.50 2.68 -0.11
C ARG A 96 -12.71 1.99 0.54
N GLY A 97 -12.53 1.46 1.75
CA GLY A 97 -13.58 0.74 2.46
C GLY A 97 -13.65 -0.77 2.14
N THR A 98 -12.94 -1.26 1.12
CA THR A 98 -12.88 -2.70 0.79
C THR A 98 -11.52 -3.32 1.15
N VAL A 99 -11.06 -4.31 0.39
CA VAL A 99 -9.78 -5.00 0.61
C VAL A 99 -8.89 -5.01 -0.62
N ILE A 100 -7.59 -5.16 -0.41
CA ILE A 100 -6.62 -5.57 -1.43
C ILE A 100 -6.34 -7.06 -1.20
N PRO A 101 -6.85 -7.96 -2.05
CA PRO A 101 -6.44 -9.36 -2.01
C PRO A 101 -4.95 -9.51 -2.29
N CYS A 102 -4.30 -10.33 -1.48
CA CYS A 102 -2.88 -10.59 -1.50
C CYS A 102 -2.63 -12.10 -1.51
N HIS A 103 -1.52 -12.51 -2.12
CA HIS A 103 -1.04 -13.88 -2.02
C HIS A 103 0.47 -13.84 -1.87
N LEU A 104 1.02 -14.70 -1.02
CA LEU A 104 2.45 -14.80 -0.80
C LEU A 104 2.92 -16.20 -1.16
N ILE A 105 4.03 -16.28 -1.88
CA ILE A 105 4.72 -17.53 -2.15
C ILE A 105 6.14 -17.40 -1.63
N CYS A 106 6.55 -18.30 -0.74
CA CYS A 106 7.93 -18.42 -0.28
C CYS A 106 8.52 -19.78 -0.71
N GLU A 107 9.74 -19.73 -1.24
CA GLU A 107 10.46 -20.84 -1.87
C GLU A 107 11.85 -20.92 -1.23
N LEU A 108 12.27 -22.11 -0.80
CA LEU A 108 13.65 -22.36 -0.36
C LEU A 108 14.60 -22.22 -1.56
N LEU A 109 15.76 -21.62 -1.31
CA LEU A 109 16.84 -21.46 -2.28
C LEU A 109 18.00 -22.39 -1.93
N GLY A 110 18.62 -22.96 -2.95
CA GLY A 110 19.66 -23.96 -2.81
C GLY A 110 19.14 -25.34 -3.20
N GLU A 111 19.71 -25.88 -4.28
CA GLU A 111 19.74 -27.32 -4.51
C GLU A 111 20.90 -27.86 -3.66
N ASP A 112 20.70 -28.99 -2.97
CA ASP A 112 21.89 -29.72 -2.56
C ASP A 112 22.66 -30.19 -3.82
N PRO A 113 23.97 -30.46 -3.73
CA PRO A 113 24.77 -30.92 -4.88
C PRO A 113 24.28 -32.24 -5.51
N TYR A 114 23.29 -32.90 -4.93
CA TYR A 114 22.74 -34.20 -5.32
C TYR A 114 21.27 -34.12 -5.80
N GLY A 115 20.71 -32.90 -5.95
CA GLY A 115 19.32 -32.68 -6.35
C GLY A 115 18.26 -33.12 -5.34
N GLN A 116 18.65 -33.40 -4.08
CA GLN A 116 17.74 -33.66 -2.98
C GLN A 116 17.33 -32.34 -2.31
N TYR A 117 16.05 -32.24 -1.98
CA TYR A 117 15.47 -31.05 -1.36
C TYR A 117 16.17 -30.72 -0.03
N PRO A 118 16.32 -29.43 0.31
CA PRO A 118 16.96 -29.02 1.56
C PRO A 118 16.27 -29.73 2.74
N GLY A 119 17.08 -30.34 3.62
CA GLY A 119 16.65 -31.30 4.63
C GLY A 119 15.54 -30.80 5.56
N SER A 120 15.08 -31.70 6.45
CA SER A 120 13.97 -31.45 7.39
C SER A 120 14.04 -30.09 8.11
N SER A 121 15.24 -29.59 8.40
CA SER A 121 15.47 -28.32 9.11
C SER A 121 15.16 -27.07 8.28
N SER A 122 15.38 -27.04 6.96
CA SER A 122 15.03 -25.87 6.15
C SER A 122 13.52 -25.81 5.90
N SER A 123 12.88 -26.97 5.82
CA SER A 123 11.42 -27.08 5.74
C SER A 123 10.74 -26.60 7.03
N SER A 124 11.34 -26.83 8.21
CA SER A 124 10.82 -26.28 9.47
C SER A 124 10.93 -24.75 9.54
N ILE A 125 12.02 -24.16 9.03
CA ILE A 125 12.17 -22.69 8.91
C ILE A 125 11.08 -22.10 8.03
N LEU A 126 10.84 -22.69 6.85
CA LEU A 126 9.78 -22.23 5.93
C LEU A 126 8.38 -22.32 6.58
N ASN A 127 8.13 -23.39 7.33
CA ASN A 127 6.88 -23.56 8.07
C ASN A 127 6.72 -22.53 9.20
N LEU A 128 7.81 -22.18 9.90
CA LEU A 128 7.80 -21.16 10.95
C LEU A 128 7.55 -19.75 10.37
N LEU A 129 8.21 -19.41 9.26
CA LEU A 129 8.00 -18.16 8.54
C LEU A 129 6.57 -18.00 8.03
N THR A 130 5.95 -19.09 7.59
CA THR A 130 4.57 -19.10 7.10
C THR A 130 3.57 -19.53 8.17
N SER A 131 3.96 -19.50 9.44
CA SER A 131 3.07 -19.80 10.56
C SER A 131 2.13 -18.63 10.87
N ARG A 132 1.18 -18.84 11.79
CA ARG A 132 0.20 -17.81 12.19
C ARG A 132 0.84 -16.55 12.79
N LYS A 133 2.03 -16.68 13.41
CA LYS A 133 2.84 -15.56 13.90
C LYS A 133 3.96 -15.26 12.91
N SER A 134 3.58 -15.10 11.64
CA SER A 134 4.54 -14.86 10.57
C SER A 134 5.28 -13.53 10.81
N PRO A 135 6.61 -13.49 10.66
CA PRO A 135 7.38 -12.24 10.63
C PRO A 135 7.17 -11.43 9.33
N ILE A 136 6.33 -11.91 8.42
CA ILE A 136 6.13 -11.32 7.09
C ILE A 136 5.09 -10.23 7.17
N SER A 137 5.47 -9.01 6.80
CA SER A 137 4.60 -7.85 6.79
C SER A 137 4.50 -7.28 5.37
N LEU A 138 3.26 -7.22 4.88
CA LEU A 138 2.93 -6.56 3.61
C LEU A 138 2.04 -5.37 3.93
N LYS A 139 2.57 -4.17 3.72
CA LYS A 139 1.97 -2.93 4.20
C LYS A 139 1.51 -2.07 3.05
N LEU A 140 0.42 -1.34 3.25
CA LEU A 140 -0.01 -0.24 2.40
C LEU A 140 0.51 1.08 3.00
N LEU A 141 1.38 1.74 2.25
CA LEU A 141 1.96 3.03 2.61
C LEU A 141 1.28 4.13 1.79
N GLN A 142 0.73 5.13 2.48
CA GLN A 142 0.21 6.36 1.88
C GLN A 142 1.30 7.42 1.92
N ASN A 143 1.64 7.98 0.76
CA ASN A 143 2.50 9.14 0.64
C ASN A 143 1.64 10.35 0.21
N VAL A 144 1.56 11.35 1.08
CA VAL A 144 0.85 12.61 0.82
C VAL A 144 1.87 13.71 0.67
N ARG A 145 1.98 14.30 -0.52
CA ARG A 145 2.82 15.46 -0.78
C ARG A 145 1.94 16.64 -1.14
N TYR A 146 2.23 17.80 -0.58
CA TYR A 146 1.48 19.01 -0.88
C TYR A 146 2.39 20.24 -0.91
N SER A 147 1.94 21.26 -1.62
CA SER A 147 2.60 22.56 -1.60
C SER A 147 2.14 23.38 -0.41
N LYS A 148 3.09 24.04 0.27
CA LYS A 148 2.80 25.01 1.32
C LYS A 148 2.17 26.30 0.77
N ASP A 149 2.44 26.65 -0.49
CA ASP A 149 1.93 27.85 -1.15
C ASP A 149 1.32 27.51 -2.53
N PRO A 150 0.03 27.11 -2.57
CA PRO A 150 -0.62 26.73 -3.83
C PRO A 150 -0.77 27.91 -4.81
N GLN A 151 -0.67 29.17 -4.35
CA GLN A 151 -0.77 30.36 -5.20
C GLN A 151 0.50 30.59 -6.04
N ARG A 152 1.65 30.02 -5.64
CA ARG A 152 2.88 30.01 -6.46
C ARG A 152 2.83 29.00 -7.60
N ILE A 153 2.05 27.93 -7.43
CA ILE A 153 1.98 26.82 -8.39
C ILE A 153 0.99 27.09 -9.53
N ALA A 154 0.03 27.99 -9.34
CA ALA A 154 -0.86 28.39 -10.42
C ALA A 154 -0.01 28.95 -11.58
N PRO A 155 -0.20 28.48 -12.83
CA PRO A 155 0.46 29.07 -13.98
C PRO A 155 -0.06 30.50 -14.09
N LYS A 156 0.67 31.46 -13.51
CA LYS A 156 0.47 32.84 -13.88
C LYS A 156 0.69 32.88 -15.37
N GLY A 157 -0.28 33.38 -16.13
CA GLY A 157 -0.15 33.67 -17.56
C GLY A 157 0.91 34.75 -17.87
N GLN A 158 2.00 34.78 -17.10
CA GLN A 158 3.18 35.56 -17.37
C GLN A 158 4.00 34.79 -18.40
N VAL A 159 4.09 35.39 -19.58
CA VAL A 159 5.16 35.17 -20.55
C VAL A 159 6.48 35.20 -19.77
N VAL A 160 7.07 34.03 -19.53
CA VAL A 160 8.36 33.91 -18.87
C VAL A 160 9.38 34.50 -19.84
N LYS A 161 9.94 35.66 -19.49
CA LYS A 161 11.12 36.18 -20.19
C LYS A 161 12.23 35.13 -20.08
N VAL A 162 12.62 34.57 -21.22
CA VAL A 162 13.77 33.67 -21.37
C VAL A 162 14.98 34.38 -20.75
N GLY A 163 15.54 33.83 -19.66
CA GLY A 163 16.82 34.30 -19.12
C GLY A 163 16.99 34.29 -17.59
N GLN A 164 15.95 34.09 -16.79
CA GLN A 164 16.13 33.99 -15.33
C GLN A 164 15.62 32.66 -14.80
N ALA A 165 16.55 31.71 -14.64
CA ALA A 165 16.34 30.49 -13.88
C ALA A 165 16.21 30.86 -12.40
N SER A 166 14.99 31.21 -11.97
CA SER A 166 14.67 31.24 -10.55
C SER A 166 14.68 29.80 -10.04
N GLN A 167 15.73 29.42 -9.33
CA GLN A 167 15.74 28.31 -8.37
C GLN A 167 14.75 28.61 -7.24
N ASP A 168 13.45 28.71 -7.52
CA ASP A 168 12.45 28.67 -6.46
C ASP A 168 12.24 27.19 -6.15
N LYS A 169 13.00 26.72 -5.15
CA LYS A 169 12.97 25.36 -4.65
C LYS A 169 11.62 25.20 -3.95
N ASP A 170 10.59 24.82 -4.71
CA ASP A 170 9.24 24.56 -4.21
C ASP A 170 9.32 23.63 -2.98
N GLU A 171 9.14 24.20 -1.79
CA GLU A 171 9.13 23.43 -0.54
C GLU A 171 7.84 22.60 -0.49
N ARG A 172 7.85 21.43 -1.11
CA ARG A 172 6.82 20.41 -0.92
C ARG A 172 7.02 19.75 0.44
N ALA A 173 5.99 19.82 1.28
CA ALA A 173 5.91 19.01 2.49
C ALA A 173 5.37 17.61 2.12
N GLY A 174 5.87 16.58 2.79
CA GLY A 174 5.51 15.20 2.52
C GLY A 174 5.31 14.41 3.81
N HIS A 175 4.30 13.54 3.83
CA HIS A 175 4.03 12.62 4.93
C HIS A 175 3.90 11.21 4.37
N LEU A 176 4.70 10.28 4.93
CA LEU A 176 4.58 8.85 4.65
C LEU A 176 3.93 8.18 5.86
N LYS A 177 2.85 7.45 5.63
CA LYS A 177 2.07 6.80 6.69
C LYS A 177 1.72 5.38 6.32
N GLU A 178 1.90 4.44 7.25
CA GLU A 178 1.30 3.11 7.17
C GLU A 178 -0.21 3.23 7.40
N VAL A 179 -1.00 2.79 6.43
CA VAL A 179 -2.47 2.90 6.46
C VAL A 179 -3.19 1.56 6.34
N GLY A 180 -2.44 0.47 6.18
CA GLY A 180 -2.96 -0.88 6.16
C GLY A 180 -1.83 -1.91 6.23
N GLU A 181 -2.15 -3.08 6.74
CA GLU A 181 -1.25 -4.23 6.85
C GLU A 181 -2.03 -5.49 6.48
N ALA A 182 -1.38 -6.41 5.78
CA ALA A 182 -2.02 -7.65 5.33
C ALA A 182 -2.28 -8.58 6.52
N VAL A 183 -3.48 -9.14 6.55
CA VAL A 183 -3.80 -10.29 7.39
C VAL A 183 -3.52 -11.54 6.57
N TRP A 184 -2.72 -12.46 7.10
CA TRP A 184 -2.34 -13.70 6.40
C TRP A 184 -3.02 -14.93 7.00
N TRP A 185 -3.40 -15.88 6.14
CA TRP A 185 -3.89 -17.21 6.51
C TRP A 185 -3.37 -18.28 5.53
N LYS A 186 -3.41 -19.54 5.95
CA LYS A 186 -3.16 -20.68 5.05
C LYS A 186 -4.47 -21.06 4.37
N SER A 187 -4.40 -21.33 3.06
CA SER A 187 -5.56 -21.80 2.31
C SER A 187 -6.04 -23.15 2.86
N ILE A 188 -7.36 -23.34 2.93
CA ILE A 188 -7.97 -24.61 3.38
C ILE A 188 -7.77 -25.70 2.31
N SER A 189 -7.64 -25.33 1.03
CA SER A 189 -7.40 -26.27 -0.07
C SER A 189 -6.00 -26.91 -0.02
N ASN A 190 -5.02 -26.24 0.62
CA ASN A 190 -3.68 -26.78 0.87
C ASN A 190 -3.64 -27.92 1.91
N ASN A 191 -4.77 -28.26 2.54
CA ASN A 191 -4.85 -29.41 3.45
C ASN A 191 -5.10 -30.75 2.72
N ALA A 192 -5.33 -30.74 1.40
CA ALA A 192 -5.30 -31.95 0.60
C ALA A 192 -3.83 -32.35 0.35
N PRO A 193 -3.39 -33.57 0.71
CA PRO A 193 -1.97 -33.99 0.64
C PRO A 193 -1.40 -34.13 -0.79
N THR A 194 -2.13 -33.75 -1.83
CA THR A 194 -1.84 -34.15 -3.22
C THR A 194 -1.03 -33.16 -4.05
N SER A 195 -0.66 -31.98 -3.54
CA SER A 195 0.17 -31.02 -4.31
C SER A 195 1.07 -30.08 -3.49
N ALA A 196 1.47 -30.47 -2.28
CA ALA A 196 2.49 -29.72 -1.54
C ALA A 196 3.84 -29.88 -2.27
N THR A 197 4.22 -28.88 -3.07
CA THR A 197 5.54 -28.86 -3.71
C THR A 197 6.59 -28.73 -2.60
N PRO A 198 7.51 -29.69 -2.43
CA PRO A 198 8.52 -29.60 -1.38
C PRO A 198 9.34 -28.31 -1.51
N GLY A 199 9.68 -27.70 -0.37
CA GLY A 199 10.42 -26.43 -0.33
C GLY A 199 9.62 -25.18 -0.73
N LYS A 200 8.29 -25.27 -0.86
CA LYS A 200 7.41 -24.15 -1.17
C LYS A 200 6.26 -24.05 -0.18
N SER A 201 5.94 -22.82 0.24
CA SER A 201 4.80 -22.52 1.11
C SER A 201 4.09 -21.27 0.62
N SER A 202 2.77 -21.24 0.74
CA SER A 202 1.95 -20.10 0.36
C SER A 202 1.04 -19.63 1.47
N LEU A 203 0.76 -18.33 1.46
CA LEU A 203 -0.25 -17.68 2.30
C LEU A 203 -1.22 -16.90 1.42
N GLU A 204 -2.49 -17.00 1.75
CA GLU A 204 -3.50 -16.07 1.29
C GLU A 204 -3.56 -14.90 2.26
N GLY A 205 -3.86 -13.70 1.75
CA GLY A 205 -4.00 -12.55 2.61
C GLY A 205 -4.87 -11.45 2.03
N GLU A 206 -5.16 -10.47 2.87
CA GLU A 206 -5.84 -9.26 2.43
C GLU A 206 -5.41 -8.04 3.25
N ILE A 207 -5.29 -6.88 2.61
CA ILE A 207 -5.10 -5.59 3.29
C ILE A 207 -6.44 -4.89 3.36
N HIS A 208 -6.90 -4.60 4.57
CA HIS A 208 -8.15 -3.86 4.80
C HIS A 208 -7.97 -2.37 4.51
N LEU A 209 -8.83 -1.81 3.67
CA LEU A 209 -8.82 -0.40 3.31
C LEU A 209 -9.82 0.37 4.18
N ASP A 210 -9.32 1.39 4.89
CA ASP A 210 -10.17 2.30 5.64
C ASP A 210 -11.08 3.10 4.69
N ALA A 211 -12.34 3.31 5.06
CA ALA A 211 -13.28 4.07 4.23
C ALA A 211 -12.91 5.56 4.14
N GLY A 212 -12.15 6.06 5.11
CA GLY A 212 -11.60 7.41 5.18
C GLY A 212 -10.25 7.58 4.48
N LEU A 213 -9.74 6.58 3.75
CA LEU A 213 -8.55 6.77 2.92
C LEU A 213 -8.77 7.89 1.89
N LEU A 214 -7.73 8.71 1.71
CA LEU A 214 -7.71 9.73 0.67
C LEU A 214 -7.65 9.05 -0.70
N PRO A 215 -8.44 9.44 -1.70
CA PRO A 215 -8.27 8.89 -3.03
C PRO A 215 -6.90 9.25 -3.61
N SER A 216 -6.36 8.35 -4.43
CA SER A 216 -5.15 8.63 -5.22
C SER A 216 -5.35 9.88 -6.05
N THR A 217 -4.48 10.87 -5.88
CA THR A 217 -4.63 12.16 -6.54
C THR A 217 -3.28 12.58 -7.07
N ASP A 218 -3.25 13.12 -8.28
CA ASP A 218 -2.05 13.71 -8.89
C ASP A 218 -2.43 15.05 -9.49
N VAL A 219 -2.45 16.08 -8.65
CA VAL A 219 -2.66 17.47 -9.06
C VAL A 219 -1.47 18.32 -8.60
N PRO A 220 -1.16 19.45 -9.26
CA PRO A 220 0.11 20.16 -9.06
C PRO A 220 0.49 20.52 -7.61
N PHE A 221 -0.51 20.75 -6.75
CA PHE A 221 -0.33 21.13 -5.35
C PHE A 221 -0.62 20.02 -4.35
N LEU A 222 -1.12 18.86 -4.78
CA LEU A 222 -1.45 17.72 -3.93
C LEU A 222 -1.25 16.40 -4.70
N GLU A 223 -0.34 15.59 -4.22
CA GLU A 223 -0.09 14.23 -4.67
C GLU A 223 -0.42 13.27 -3.52
N VAL A 224 -1.32 12.32 -3.76
CA VAL A 224 -1.61 11.22 -2.84
C VAL A 224 -1.32 9.94 -3.60
N SER A 225 -0.23 9.27 -3.24
CA SER A 225 0.17 8.00 -3.84
C SER A 225 0.20 6.88 -2.80
N TYR A 226 0.01 5.65 -3.27
CA TYR A 226 0.00 4.47 -2.42
C TYR A 226 0.98 3.44 -2.94
N THR A 227 1.70 2.81 -2.02
CA THR A 227 2.64 1.74 -2.33
C THR A 227 2.36 0.57 -1.41
N VAL A 228 2.18 -0.61 -1.99
CA VAL A 228 2.22 -1.87 -1.25
C VAL A 228 3.68 -2.29 -1.15
N SER A 229 4.17 -2.60 0.04
CA SER A 229 5.57 -3.00 0.27
C SER A 229 5.69 -4.25 1.13
N LEU A 230 6.50 -5.21 0.70
CA LEU A 230 6.83 -6.43 1.44
C LEU A 230 8.10 -6.19 2.28
N SER A 231 8.05 -6.63 3.54
CA SER A 231 9.17 -6.62 4.46
C SER A 231 9.07 -7.79 5.43
N LEU A 232 10.20 -8.26 5.96
CA LEU A 232 10.24 -9.23 7.04
C LEU A 232 10.90 -8.56 8.25
N SER A 233 10.40 -8.86 9.45
CA SER A 233 10.97 -8.39 10.71
C SER A 233 11.46 -9.55 11.54
N SER A 234 12.62 -9.42 12.20
CA SER A 234 13.06 -10.43 13.17
C SER A 234 11.99 -10.66 14.24
N GLN A 235 11.83 -11.92 14.65
CA GLN A 235 10.93 -12.33 15.72
C GLN A 235 11.61 -13.34 16.64
N GLU A 236 11.05 -13.55 17.82
CA GLU A 236 11.62 -14.45 18.81
C GLU A 236 11.77 -15.88 18.25
N GLY A 237 13.01 -16.34 18.07
CA GLY A 237 13.33 -17.63 17.47
C GLY A 237 13.78 -17.59 16.01
N LEU A 238 13.67 -16.44 15.32
CA LEU A 238 14.10 -16.24 13.95
C LEU A 238 14.94 -14.97 13.78
N ASP A 239 16.17 -15.14 13.32
CA ASP A 239 16.97 -14.03 12.80
C ASP A 239 16.83 -13.97 11.28
N ILE A 240 16.65 -12.76 10.75
CA ILE A 240 16.29 -12.53 9.34
C ILE A 240 17.19 -11.45 8.76
N GLN A 241 17.98 -11.83 7.76
CA GLN A 241 18.83 -10.92 7.01
C GLN A 241 18.34 -10.81 5.57
N SER A 242 18.13 -9.59 5.08
CA SER A 242 17.83 -9.40 3.67
C SER A 242 19.08 -9.65 2.83
N LEU A 243 18.97 -10.57 1.87
CA LEU A 243 19.99 -10.81 0.86
C LEU A 243 19.86 -9.70 -0.18
N THR A 244 20.52 -8.57 0.08
CA THR A 244 20.60 -7.49 -0.92
C THR A 244 21.38 -8.02 -2.11
N THR A 245 20.72 -8.19 -3.25
CA THR A 245 21.39 -8.60 -4.48
C THR A 245 22.40 -7.50 -4.84
N GLN A 246 23.69 -7.73 -4.58
CA GLN A 246 24.78 -6.88 -5.06
C GLN A 246 24.78 -6.91 -6.60
N ARG A 247 24.04 -5.97 -7.21
CA ARG A 247 24.26 -5.32 -8.52
C ARG A 247 22.91 -4.89 -9.12
N ARG A 248 22.77 -3.56 -9.29
CA ARG A 248 21.66 -2.81 -9.91
C ARG A 248 20.43 -2.58 -9.02
N SER A 249 20.38 -1.38 -8.43
CA SER A 249 19.27 -0.74 -7.71
C SER A 249 18.49 -1.66 -6.77
N SER A 250 18.61 -1.45 -5.47
CA SER A 250 17.73 -2.01 -4.44
C SER A 250 16.27 -1.63 -4.73
N ARG A 251 15.61 -2.36 -5.62
CA ARG A 251 14.17 -2.25 -5.82
C ARG A 251 13.54 -2.87 -4.60
N SER A 252 13.10 -2.04 -3.67
CA SER A 252 12.21 -2.46 -2.60
C SER A 252 11.08 -3.29 -3.20
N SER A 253 10.78 -4.46 -2.63
CA SER A 253 9.67 -5.30 -3.10
C SER A 253 8.38 -4.54 -2.84
N SER A 254 7.93 -3.84 -3.87
CA SER A 254 6.87 -2.86 -3.75
C SER A 254 6.21 -2.59 -5.08
N ALA A 255 4.94 -2.19 -5.02
CA ALA A 255 4.13 -1.85 -6.17
C ALA A 255 3.26 -0.63 -5.87
N ILE A 256 3.15 0.29 -6.83
CA ILE A 256 2.22 1.41 -6.74
C ILE A 256 0.81 0.89 -6.98
N VAL A 257 -0.14 1.36 -6.18
CA VAL A 257 -1.56 1.06 -6.32
C VAL A 257 -2.38 2.33 -6.35
N LYS A 258 -3.55 2.29 -6.98
CA LYS A 258 -4.52 3.38 -6.94
C LYS A 258 -5.64 3.09 -5.94
N ILE A 259 -6.01 4.08 -5.15
CA ILE A 259 -7.16 4.03 -4.25
C ILE A 259 -8.25 4.95 -4.79
N GLY A 260 -9.38 4.38 -5.18
CA GLY A 260 -10.56 5.06 -5.66
C GLY A 260 -11.59 5.32 -4.56
N THR A 261 -12.62 6.09 -4.91
CA THR A 261 -13.75 6.43 -4.02
C THR A 261 -15.01 5.64 -4.32
N ALA A 262 -15.08 5.01 -5.50
CA ALA A 262 -16.26 4.29 -5.96
C ALA A 262 -15.86 2.99 -6.67
N HIS A 263 -16.75 2.02 -6.60
CA HIS A 263 -16.66 0.78 -7.37
C HIS A 263 -17.14 1.00 -8.80
N ASP A 264 -16.75 0.07 -9.67
CA ASP A 264 -17.44 -0.12 -10.94
C ASP A 264 -18.91 -0.53 -10.68
N VAL A 265 -19.82 -0.12 -11.58
CA VAL A 265 -21.27 -0.26 -11.36
C VAL A 265 -21.75 -1.70 -11.57
N GLU A 266 -21.06 -2.45 -12.44
CA GLU A 266 -21.44 -3.81 -12.84
C GLU A 266 -20.66 -4.89 -12.07
N SER A 267 -19.55 -4.49 -11.45
CA SER A 267 -18.71 -5.39 -10.66
C SER A 267 -19.20 -5.54 -9.22
N PRO A 268 -19.09 -6.75 -8.62
CA PRO A 268 -19.44 -6.95 -7.23
C PRO A 268 -18.45 -6.19 -6.33
N ILE A 269 -18.93 -5.76 -5.17
CA ILE A 269 -18.09 -5.11 -4.15
C ILE A 269 -17.21 -6.18 -3.50
N PRO A 270 -15.87 -6.04 -3.49
CA PRO A 270 -15.00 -6.96 -2.78
C PRO A 270 -15.37 -7.06 -1.29
N VAL A 271 -15.64 -8.28 -0.83
CA VAL A 271 -15.96 -8.59 0.57
C VAL A 271 -14.72 -9.19 1.23
N PRO A 272 -14.36 -8.77 2.45
CA PRO A 272 -13.23 -9.36 3.18
C PRO A 272 -13.51 -10.81 3.60
N PHE A 273 -12.48 -11.65 3.59
CA PHE A 273 -12.52 -13.02 4.14
C PHE A 273 -12.22 -13.05 5.64
N THR A 274 -11.62 -11.99 6.17
CA THR A 274 -11.24 -11.88 7.58
C THR A 274 -11.94 -10.71 8.25
N LEU A 275 -12.02 -10.77 9.58
CA LEU A 275 -12.47 -9.62 10.34
C LEU A 275 -11.45 -8.48 10.20
N ARG A 276 -11.96 -7.27 10.01
CA ARG A 276 -11.11 -6.08 10.00
C ARG A 276 -10.28 -6.01 11.29
N PRO A 277 -8.96 -5.91 11.21
CA PRO A 277 -8.12 -5.71 12.38
C PRO A 277 -8.57 -4.47 13.16
N ALA A 278 -8.54 -4.55 14.49
CA ALA A 278 -8.83 -3.38 15.31
C ALA A 278 -7.88 -2.23 14.90
N PRO A 279 -8.40 -1.01 14.70
CA PRO A 279 -7.55 0.11 14.35
C PRO A 279 -6.48 0.27 15.44
N LYS A 280 -5.20 0.33 15.04
CA LYS A 280 -4.11 0.69 15.95
C LYS A 280 -4.51 2.00 16.63
N LYS A 281 -4.65 2.01 17.96
CA LYS A 281 -5.05 3.21 18.72
C LYS A 281 -4.12 4.33 18.27
N ARG A 282 -4.67 5.34 17.60
CA ARG A 282 -3.89 6.51 17.23
C ARG A 282 -3.47 7.16 18.54
N ASP A 283 -2.17 7.35 18.70
CA ASP A 283 -1.69 8.24 19.75
C ASP A 283 -2.17 9.65 19.40
N MET A 284 -3.26 10.06 20.04
CA MET A 284 -3.87 11.37 19.84
C MET A 284 -3.07 12.50 20.50
N SER A 285 -1.97 12.19 21.21
CA SER A 285 -1.06 13.22 21.71
C SER A 285 -0.34 13.95 20.56
N THR A 286 -0.23 13.31 19.39
CA THR A 286 0.37 13.89 18.17
C THR A 286 -0.69 14.20 17.12
N VAL A 287 -1.75 14.92 17.50
CA VAL A 287 -2.49 15.70 16.49
C VAL A 287 -1.67 16.96 16.25
N GLU A 288 -0.69 16.87 15.34
CA GLU A 288 -0.16 18.09 14.73
C GLU A 288 -1.31 18.72 13.95
N ALA A 289 -1.99 19.67 14.60
CA ALA A 289 -2.80 20.63 13.89
C ALA A 289 -1.87 21.29 12.89
N ILE A 290 -1.99 20.97 11.60
CA ILE A 290 -1.24 21.64 10.54
C ILE A 290 -1.62 23.12 10.67
N PRO A 291 -0.73 24.00 11.16
CA PRO A 291 -1.09 25.38 11.35
C PRO A 291 -1.25 26.00 9.98
N TYR A 292 -2.50 26.29 9.60
CA TYR A 292 -2.79 27.04 8.40
C TYR A 292 -2.47 28.51 8.68
N TYR A 293 -1.29 28.96 8.27
CA TYR A 293 -0.94 30.37 8.28
C TYR A 293 -1.65 31.10 7.14
N GLY A 294 -2.94 31.37 7.34
CA GLY A 294 -3.69 32.31 6.51
C GLY A 294 -3.01 33.68 6.62
N ARG A 295 -2.48 34.18 5.51
CA ARG A 295 -1.80 35.48 5.46
C ARG A 295 -2.82 36.60 5.68
N THR A 296 -2.95 37.10 6.91
CA THR A 296 -3.65 38.35 7.21
C THR A 296 -2.87 39.48 6.55
N ARG A 297 -3.36 39.96 5.39
CA ARG A 297 -2.86 41.22 4.83
C ARG A 297 -3.32 42.34 5.76
N ILE A 298 -2.39 42.87 6.55
CA ILE A 298 -2.55 44.15 7.22
C ILE A 298 -2.65 45.20 6.11
N MET A 299 -3.83 45.78 5.92
CA MET A 299 -3.98 46.97 5.08
C MET A 299 -3.46 48.15 5.91
N GLY A 300 -2.29 48.68 5.53
CA GLY A 300 -1.80 49.96 6.03
C GLY A 300 -2.76 51.07 5.58
N ALA A 301 -3.04 51.97 6.52
CA ALA A 301 -3.77 53.21 6.32
C ALA A 301 -2.98 54.19 5.44
#